data_AF-C1EG31-F1
#
_entry.id   AF-C1EG31-F1
#
_cell.length_a   1.000
_cell.length_b   1.000
_cell.length_c   1.000
_cell.angle_alpha   90.00
_cell.angle_beta   90.00
_cell.angle_gamma   90.00
#
_symmetry.space_group_name_H-M   'P 1'
#
loop_
_entity.id
_entity.type
_entity.pdbx_description
1 polymer ?
#
loop_
_entity_poly.entity_id
_entity_poly.type
_entity_poly.pdbx_seq_one_letter_code
_entity_poly.pdbx_strand_id
1 'polypeptide(L)'
;MRLPAVDVDTVTMNYPSPHKLVEHLRVMGETNAGVSRRRGPLGRSTAAAAAAAYGSAFPSPPGVGDTAGGGGGGVEATYQVLYMTGWSAGEGQQQPAERGSAGVSLAQLEEELAKVPKR
;
A
#
# COMPACT_ATOMS: atom_id res chain seq x y z
N MET A 1 3.59 17.14 -15.28
CA MET A 1 2.61 16.53 -14.36
C MET A 1 2.23 17.61 -13.36
N ARG A 2 1.01 18.17 -13.40
CA ARG A 2 0.62 19.34 -12.56
C ARG A 2 -0.34 19.01 -11.43
N LEU A 3 -0.84 17.78 -11.36
CA LEU A 3 -1.67 17.26 -10.28
C LEU A 3 -1.29 15.81 -9.98
N PRO A 4 -0.14 15.52 -9.34
CA PRO A 4 0.12 14.19 -8.83
C PRO A 4 -0.71 13.98 -7.56
N ALA A 5 -1.49 12.90 -7.53
CA ALA A 5 -2.10 12.39 -6.31
C ALA A 5 -1.50 11.01 -6.01
N VAL A 6 -1.15 10.80 -4.74
CA VAL A 6 -0.57 9.54 -4.27
C VAL A 6 -1.39 9.08 -3.07
N ASP A 7 -1.98 7.90 -3.21
CA ASP A 7 -2.77 7.24 -2.17
C ASP A 7 -2.12 5.90 -1.82
N VAL A 8 -2.26 5.46 -0.57
CA VAL A 8 -1.67 4.20 -0.07
C VAL A 8 -2.75 3.39 0.65
N ASP A 9 -3.01 2.20 0.15
CA ASP A 9 -3.92 1.25 0.79
C ASP A 9 -3.13 0.13 1.46
N THR A 10 -3.46 -0.17 2.72
CA THR A 10 -2.87 -1.28 3.46
C THR A 10 -3.86 -2.42 3.57
N VAL A 11 -3.48 -3.61 3.08
CA VAL A 11 -4.32 -4.80 3.06
C VAL A 11 -3.62 -5.91 3.82
N THR A 12 -4.28 -6.42 4.85
CA THR A 12 -3.82 -7.60 5.59
C THR A 12 -4.51 -8.86 5.05
N MET A 13 -3.73 -9.88 4.72
CA MET A 13 -4.22 -11.18 4.25
C MET A 13 -3.66 -12.31 5.10
N ASN A 14 -4.47 -13.37 5.28
CA ASN A 14 -4.09 -14.56 6.03
C ASN A 14 -3.89 -15.75 5.09
N TYR A 15 -2.87 -16.55 5.35
CA TYR A 15 -2.52 -17.73 4.57
C TYR A 15 -2.49 -18.99 5.45
N PRO A 16 -2.86 -20.16 4.92
CA PRO A 16 -2.82 -21.41 5.68
C PRO A 16 -1.40 -21.90 5.99
N SER A 17 -0.37 -21.42 5.27
CA SER A 17 1.03 -21.70 5.61
C SER A 17 1.99 -20.66 4.99
N PRO A 18 3.21 -20.51 5.53
CA PRO A 18 4.26 -19.69 4.92
C PRO A 18 4.59 -20.11 3.48
N HIS A 19 4.43 -21.40 3.16
CA HIS A 19 4.68 -21.90 1.80
C HIS A 19 3.66 -21.37 0.79
N LYS A 20 2.38 -21.27 1.19
CA LYS A 20 1.33 -20.69 0.37
C LYS A 20 1.51 -19.19 0.16
N LEU A 21 1.96 -18.47 1.19
CA LEU A 21 2.38 -17.08 1.04
C LEU A 21 3.50 -16.93 0.00
N VAL A 22 4.57 -17.72 0.10
CA VAL A 22 5.70 -17.64 -0.85
C VAL A 22 5.28 -18.04 -2.28
N GLU A 23 4.40 -19.03 -2.43
CA GLU A 23 3.82 -19.40 -3.73
C GLU A 23 3.06 -18.23 -4.34
N HIS A 24 2.21 -17.55 -3.56
CA HIS A 24 1.48 -16.39 -4.02
C HIS A 24 2.39 -15.22 -4.43
N LEU A 25 3.39 -14.87 -3.61
CA LEU A 25 4.38 -13.83 -3.94
C LEU A 25 5.14 -14.12 -5.24
N ARG A 26 5.40 -15.41 -5.54
CA ARG A 26 6.02 -15.79 -6.82
C ARG A 26 5.11 -15.50 -8.01
N VAL A 27 3.82 -15.81 -7.88
CA VAL A 27 2.82 -15.53 -8.92
C VAL A 27 2.63 -14.03 -9.10
N MET A 28 2.69 -13.24 -8.03
CA MET A 28 2.65 -11.77 -8.07
C MET A 28 3.88 -11.12 -8.74
N GLY A 29 4.94 -11.89 -9.05
CA GLY A 29 6.15 -11.35 -9.66
C GLY A 29 7.14 -10.72 -8.70
N GLU A 30 6.89 -10.79 -7.38
CA GLU A 30 7.77 -10.27 -6.31
C GLU A 30 9.15 -10.92 -6.29
N THR A 31 9.30 -11.99 -7.07
CA THR A 31 10.62 -12.53 -7.35
C THR A 31 11.55 -11.50 -7.99
N ASN A 32 11.06 -10.62 -8.85
CA ASN A 32 11.91 -9.66 -9.56
C ASN A 32 12.24 -8.39 -8.74
N ALA A 33 11.57 -8.16 -7.60
CA ALA A 33 11.67 -6.90 -6.87
C ALA A 33 13.04 -6.66 -6.18
N GLY A 34 13.78 -7.73 -5.87
CA GLY A 34 15.02 -7.64 -5.08
C GLY A 34 16.28 -7.38 -5.92
N VAL A 35 16.85 -6.17 -5.82
CA VAL A 35 18.17 -5.83 -6.41
C VAL A 35 19.28 -6.72 -5.83
N SER A 36 19.20 -7.03 -4.53
CA SER A 36 20.16 -7.90 -3.82
C SER A 36 19.75 -9.38 -3.78
N ARG A 37 18.90 -9.82 -4.71
CA ARG A 37 18.45 -11.21 -4.77
C ARG A 37 19.63 -12.17 -4.89
N ARG A 38 19.59 -13.26 -4.12
CA ARG A 38 20.47 -14.41 -4.32
C ARG A 38 20.22 -15.02 -5.71
N ARG A 39 21.27 -15.09 -6.52
CA ARG A 39 21.24 -15.80 -7.81
C ARG A 39 21.28 -17.31 -7.55
N GLY A 40 20.27 -18.05 -8.01
CA GLY A 40 20.19 -19.51 -7.92
C GLY A 40 19.11 -20.05 -6.98
N PRO A 41 18.92 -21.38 -6.94
CA PRO A 41 17.88 -22.02 -6.13
C PRO A 41 18.15 -21.88 -4.62
N LEU A 42 17.07 -21.70 -3.86
CA LEU A 42 17.12 -21.69 -2.40
C LEU A 42 17.34 -23.12 -1.86
N GLY A 43 18.19 -23.27 -0.84
CA GLY A 43 18.38 -24.56 -0.17
C GLY A 43 17.15 -24.96 0.64
N ARG A 44 16.84 -26.26 0.67
CA ARG A 44 15.66 -26.79 1.38
C ARG A 44 15.69 -26.47 2.87
N SER A 45 16.86 -26.60 3.52
CA SER A 45 17.03 -26.27 4.95
C SER A 45 16.76 -24.80 5.23
N THR A 46 17.27 -23.89 4.40
CA THR A 46 17.02 -22.45 4.52
C THR A 46 15.55 -22.12 4.32
N ALA A 47 14.89 -22.75 3.34
CA ALA A 47 13.46 -22.56 3.11
C ALA A 47 12.62 -23.02 4.31
N ALA A 48 12.95 -24.16 4.90
CA ALA A 48 12.28 -24.67 6.10
C ALA A 48 12.51 -23.76 7.32
N ALA A 49 13.75 -23.31 7.54
CA ALA A 49 14.08 -22.39 8.62
C ALA A 49 13.35 -21.04 8.47
N ALA A 50 13.30 -20.49 7.25
CA ALA A 50 12.57 -19.27 6.97
C ALA A 50 11.06 -19.42 7.20
N ALA A 51 10.46 -20.55 6.80
CA ALA A 51 9.06 -20.82 7.06
C ALA A 51 8.76 -20.92 8.56
N ALA A 52 9.62 -21.60 9.33
CA ALA A 52 9.47 -21.71 10.78
C ALA A 52 9.61 -20.33 11.47
N ALA A 53 10.61 -19.53 11.07
CA ALA A 53 10.82 -18.20 11.61
C ALA A 53 9.66 -17.24 11.27
N TYR A 54 9.12 -17.32 10.06
CA TYR A 54 7.97 -16.50 9.68
C TYR A 54 6.71 -16.89 10.44
N GLY A 55 6.46 -18.20 10.61
CA GLY A 55 5.32 -18.72 11.35
C GLY A 55 5.32 -18.35 12.84
N SER A 56 6.50 -18.20 13.46
CA SER A 56 6.59 -17.74 14.86
C SER A 56 6.45 -16.23 15.01
N ALA A 57 6.91 -15.45 14.02
CA ALA A 57 6.86 -14.00 14.06
C ALA A 57 5.49 -13.42 13.72
N PHE A 58 4.78 -14.03 12.76
CA PHE A 58 3.52 -13.51 12.22
C PHE A 58 2.42 -14.59 12.18
N PRO A 59 2.00 -15.13 13.33
CA PRO A 59 0.91 -16.09 13.38
C PRO A 59 -0.42 -15.43 13.00
N SER A 60 -1.22 -16.12 12.18
CA SER A 60 -2.58 -15.68 11.84
C SER A 60 -3.46 -15.65 13.09
N PRO A 61 -4.36 -14.66 13.22
CA PRO A 61 -5.37 -14.66 14.28
C PRO A 61 -6.29 -15.90 14.21
N PRO A 62 -6.75 -16.41 15.37
CA PRO A 62 -7.65 -17.55 15.41
C PRO A 62 -9.01 -17.22 14.76
N GLY A 63 -9.53 -18.14 13.94
CA GLY A 63 -10.86 -18.03 13.31
C GLY A 63 -10.94 -17.10 12.10
N VAL A 64 -9.82 -16.58 11.60
CA VAL A 64 -9.77 -15.71 10.42
C VAL A 64 -9.27 -16.50 9.21
N GLY A 65 -10.09 -16.55 8.16
CA GLY A 65 -9.79 -17.17 6.88
C GLY A 65 -10.00 -18.69 6.83
N ASP A 66 -9.63 -19.27 5.70
CA ASP A 66 -9.67 -20.70 5.32
C ASP A 66 -8.62 -21.56 6.06
N THR A 67 -8.05 -21.01 7.14
CA THR A 67 -7.12 -21.66 8.07
C THR A 67 -7.80 -22.70 8.99
N ALA A 68 -9.13 -22.76 8.99
CA ALA A 68 -9.92 -23.69 9.82
C ALA A 68 -9.78 -25.18 9.46
N GLY A 69 -9.15 -25.53 8.32
CA GLY A 69 -9.16 -26.89 7.76
C GLY A 69 -7.87 -27.71 7.89
N GLY A 70 -6.77 -27.14 8.38
CA GLY A 70 -5.49 -27.86 8.53
C GLY A 70 -4.85 -27.47 9.84
N GLY A 71 -4.53 -28.44 10.70
CA GLY A 71 -4.10 -28.24 12.09
C GLY A 71 -2.77 -27.49 12.33
N GLY A 72 -2.32 -26.66 11.38
CA GLY A 72 -1.20 -25.74 11.55
C GLY A 72 -1.69 -24.29 11.64
N GLY A 73 -1.10 -23.50 12.54
CA GLY A 73 -1.35 -22.07 12.62
C GLY A 73 -1.02 -21.40 11.28
N GLY A 74 -1.99 -20.66 10.74
CA GLY A 74 -1.77 -19.85 9.54
C GLY A 74 -0.78 -18.71 9.79
N VAL A 75 -0.47 -17.95 8.74
CA VAL A 75 0.39 -16.77 8.84
C VAL A 75 -0.26 -15.54 8.24
N GLU A 76 0.04 -14.40 8.82
CA GLU A 76 -0.43 -13.09 8.37
C GLU A 76 0.62 -12.44 7.44
N ALA A 77 0.16 -11.74 6.41
CA ALA A 77 1.00 -10.89 5.58
C ALA A 77 0.29 -9.58 5.26
N THR A 78 1.02 -8.48 5.40
CA THR A 78 0.53 -7.12 5.10
C THR A 78 1.11 -6.65 3.78
N TYR A 79 0.22 -6.18 2.90
CA TYR A 79 0.55 -5.60 1.61
C TYR A 79 0.23 -4.11 1.63
N GLN A 80 1.08 -3.31 0.99
CA GLN A 80 0.81 -1.91 0.74
C GLN A 80 0.70 -1.70 -0.77
N VAL A 81 -0.43 -1.17 -1.21
CA VAL A 81 -0.71 -0.84 -2.60
C VAL A 81 -0.62 0.66 -2.75
N LEU A 82 0.32 1.11 -3.58
CA LEU A 82 0.54 2.53 -3.85
C LEU A 82 -0.18 2.89 -5.16
N TYR A 83 -1.13 3.82 -5.07
CA TYR A 83 -1.80 4.39 -6.21
C TYR A 83 -1.16 5.73 -6.54
N MET A 84 -0.62 5.85 -7.75
CA MET A 84 -0.05 7.10 -8.24
C MET A 84 -0.86 7.53 -9.45
N THR A 85 -1.66 8.58 -9.29
CA THR A 85 -2.45 9.15 -10.37
C THR A 85 -1.90 10.51 -10.76
N GLY A 86 -1.93 10.78 -12.06
CA GLY A 86 -1.44 12.03 -12.59
C GLY A 86 -2.17 12.41 -13.85
N TRP A 87 -2.58 13.67 -13.90
CA TRP A 87 -3.21 14.26 -15.07
C TRP A 87 -2.21 15.09 -15.88
N SER A 88 -2.35 15.00 -17.20
CA SER A 88 -1.75 15.97 -18.12
C SER A 88 -2.38 17.34 -17.90
N ALA A 89 -1.68 18.40 -18.29
CA ALA A 89 -2.22 19.74 -18.17
C ALA A 89 -3.38 19.93 -19.16
N GLY A 90 -4.52 20.41 -18.67
CA GLY A 90 -5.65 20.83 -19.51
C GLY A 90 -5.54 22.32 -19.88
N GLU A 91 -6.10 22.70 -21.02
CA GLU A 91 -6.07 24.09 -21.51
C GLU A 91 -6.74 25.09 -20.54
N GLY A 92 -7.74 24.65 -19.78
CA GLY A 92 -8.45 25.45 -18.77
C GLY A 92 -7.96 25.24 -17.33
N GLN A 93 -6.81 24.61 -17.12
CA GLN A 93 -6.32 24.32 -15.77
C GLN A 93 -5.97 25.62 -15.03
N GLN A 94 -6.59 25.84 -13.85
CA GLN A 94 -6.24 26.99 -13.00
C GLN A 94 -4.76 26.96 -12.63
N GLN A 95 -4.11 28.11 -12.77
CA GLN A 95 -2.72 28.29 -12.36
C GLN A 95 -2.69 28.81 -10.92
N PRO A 96 -1.68 28.41 -10.13
CA PRO A 96 -1.46 29.00 -8.81
C PRO A 96 -1.31 30.52 -8.96
N ALA A 97 -1.91 31.28 -8.06
CA ALA A 97 -1.69 32.72 -8.02
C ALA A 97 -0.22 33.05 -7.67
N GLU A 98 0.25 34.24 -8.05
CA GLU A 98 1.60 34.66 -7.72
C GLU A 98 1.82 34.70 -6.20
N ARG A 99 3.01 34.27 -5.77
CA ARG A 99 3.33 34.26 -4.34
C ARG A 99 3.25 35.68 -3.78
N GLY A 100 2.41 35.89 -2.77
CA GLY A 100 2.22 37.20 -2.14
C GLY A 100 1.06 38.02 -2.71
N SER A 101 0.31 37.50 -3.69
CA SER A 101 -0.87 38.17 -4.24
C SER A 101 -2.14 37.99 -3.39
N ALA A 102 -2.00 37.63 -2.10
CA ALA A 102 -3.14 37.42 -1.21
C ALA A 102 -3.77 38.78 -0.86
N GLY A 103 -5.02 39.01 -1.30
CA GLY A 103 -5.73 40.28 -1.09
C GLY A 103 -6.55 40.36 0.21
N VAL A 104 -6.71 39.25 0.93
CA VAL A 104 -7.58 39.17 2.13
C VAL A 104 -6.89 38.36 3.22
N SER A 105 -7.01 38.82 4.46
CA SER A 105 -6.55 38.08 5.64
C SER A 105 -7.43 36.86 5.90
N LEU A 106 -6.84 35.75 6.35
CA LEU A 106 -7.60 34.56 6.78
C LEU A 106 -8.60 34.89 7.90
N ALA A 107 -8.35 35.92 8.71
CA ALA A 107 -9.26 36.37 9.77
C ALA A 107 -10.57 36.98 9.23
N GLN A 108 -10.59 37.42 7.96
CA GLN A 108 -11.75 38.02 7.29
C GLN A 108 -12.44 37.05 6.34
N LEU A 109 -12.00 35.78 6.29
CA LEU A 109 -12.53 34.78 5.36
C LEU A 109 -14.03 34.57 5.50
N GLU A 110 -14.57 34.61 6.72
CA GLU A 110 -15.99 34.36 6.99
C GLU A 110 -16.89 35.45 6.38
N GLU A 111 -16.48 36.70 6.46
CA GLU A 111 -17.16 37.85 5.85
C GLU A 111 -17.09 37.82 4.32
N GLU A 112 -15.97 37.38 3.74
CA GLU A 112 -15.83 37.25 2.28
C GLU A 112 -16.63 36.06 1.74
N LEU A 113 -16.64 34.91 2.44
CA LEU A 113 -17.44 33.75 2.01
C LEU A 113 -18.95 34.05 2.02
N ALA A 114 -19.40 34.91 2.94
CA ALA A 114 -20.80 35.34 3.00
C ALA A 114 -21.23 36.18 1.78
N LYS A 115 -20.29 36.84 1.08
CA LYS A 115 -20.56 37.64 -0.14
C LYS A 115 -20.65 36.78 -1.40
N VAL A 116 -20.14 35.55 -1.37
CA VAL A 116 -20.18 34.63 -2.51
C VAL A 116 -21.61 34.07 -2.64
N PRO A 117 -22.26 34.20 -3.82
CA PRO A 117 -23.60 33.69 -4.01
C PRO A 117 -23.63 32.18 -3.80
N LYS A 118 -24.47 31.72 -2.87
CA LYS A 118 -24.76 30.30 -2.69
C LYS A 118 -25.48 29.80 -3.95
N ARG A 119 -24.88 28.82 -4.62
CA ARG A 119 -25.50 28.09 -5.73
C ARG A 119 -26.64 27.21 -5.22
#